data_AF-A0A9E0XM41-F1
#
_entry.id   AF-A0A9E0XM41-F1
#
_cell.length_a   1.000
_cell.length_b   1.000
_cell.length_c   1.000
_cell.angle_alpha   90.00
_cell.angle_beta   90.00
_cell.angle_gamma   90.00
#
_symmetry.space_group_name_H-M   'P 1'
#
loop_
_entity.id
_entity.type
_entity.pdbx_description
1 polymer ?
#
loop_
_entity_poly.entity_id
_entity_poly.type
_entity_poly.pdbx_seq_one_letter_code
_entity_poly.pdbx_strand_id
1 'polypeptide(L)'
;MPIQHTLDGLIGQNPDPLVQKELQRIKKDFIVYENLPSTPHYTLKDNALFEIEQYCLDVLSNTHIKKQEKEILDVAQKAPIATLDIAKRDLSQWGGTYRPLKLGELLINFAKQDRVALKRRNAALSAEDIATLYGKIGEYLQLATRKQQARRVLETVNKLKIAKEDAISDLVQELAGDLNATRTYAVGERAAFLVFEYFADILLRADQQSMISDILKDTNASVIRELIMGSGKTKVLMPLLALLRADGKHISTIIVHQAQYQSVTSDTQKILKDALDVSLHTLEFDRNSAYSHARLQDIVEELKSIRDNKEVLIITGKSLHCFLLKFIEKACEHFKNPLNPTEMTNELKLMREILGLLSSKSLPLLDEADLLLSVLHEVSFSLGKMHGPIGQEIDLITELYDILYNDEQIKQLTRIESDLKSNPAAPVLTEQ
;
A
#
# COMPACT_ATOMS: atom_id res chain seq x y z
N MET A 1 36.82 2.97 12.92
CA MET A 1 38.26 2.58 12.94
C MET A 1 38.59 1.14 13.43
N PRO A 2 37.90 0.46 14.38
CA PRO A 2 38.34 -0.87 14.84
C PRO A 2 38.11 -2.02 13.84
N ILE A 3 37.11 -1.89 12.94
CA ILE A 3 36.57 -3.00 12.13
C ILE A 3 37.32 -3.18 10.79
N GLN A 4 37.88 -2.10 10.21
CA GLN A 4 38.67 -2.16 8.98
C GLN A 4 39.92 -3.06 9.14
N HIS A 5 40.60 -2.95 10.28
CA HIS A 5 41.73 -3.82 10.62
C HIS A 5 41.32 -5.29 10.84
N THR A 6 40.07 -5.55 11.26
CA THR A 6 39.56 -6.92 11.47
C THR A 6 39.20 -7.61 10.16
N LEU A 7 38.63 -6.87 9.20
CA LEU A 7 38.31 -7.38 7.86
C LEU A 7 39.56 -7.73 7.06
N ASP A 8 40.64 -6.95 7.20
CA ASP A 8 41.92 -7.21 6.53
C ASP A 8 42.69 -8.40 7.16
N GLY A 9 42.40 -8.74 8.42
CA GLY A 9 43.01 -9.88 9.13
C GLY A 9 42.37 -11.26 8.87
N LEU A 10 41.15 -11.29 8.31
CA LEU A 10 40.39 -12.53 8.05
C LEU A 10 40.76 -13.22 6.73
N ILE A 11 41.73 -12.68 5.99
CA ILE A 11 42.00 -13.03 4.60
C ILE A 11 43.42 -13.60 4.47
N GLY A 12 43.54 -14.88 4.08
CA GLY A 12 44.81 -15.43 3.60
C GLY A 12 45.29 -14.75 2.31
N GLN A 13 46.58 -14.87 1.97
CA GLN A 13 47.28 -14.06 0.94
C GLN A 13 46.76 -14.15 -0.52
N ASN A 14 45.62 -14.80 -0.80
CA ASN A 14 44.94 -14.76 -2.10
C ASN A 14 43.45 -15.16 -1.97
N PRO A 15 42.55 -14.24 -1.60
CA PRO A 15 41.12 -14.52 -1.60
C PRO A 15 40.58 -14.68 -3.02
N ASP A 16 39.64 -15.62 -3.19
CA ASP A 16 38.85 -15.83 -4.40
C ASP A 16 38.29 -14.48 -4.94
N PRO A 17 38.29 -14.25 -6.27
CA PRO A 17 37.73 -13.03 -6.87
C PRO A 17 36.31 -12.66 -6.39
N LEU A 18 35.48 -13.66 -6.06
CA LEU A 18 34.13 -13.45 -5.54
C LEU A 18 34.16 -12.91 -4.11
N VAL A 19 35.07 -13.42 -3.28
CA VAL A 19 35.31 -12.96 -1.91
C VAL A 19 35.89 -11.54 -1.92
N GLN A 20 36.80 -11.23 -2.84
CA GLN A 20 37.31 -9.86 -3.02
C GLN A 20 36.20 -8.87 -3.38
N LYS A 21 35.30 -9.25 -4.30
CA LYS A 21 34.17 -8.42 -4.71
C LYS A 21 33.21 -8.15 -3.56
N GLU A 22 32.88 -9.18 -2.76
CA GLU A 22 32.02 -9.02 -1.59
C GLU A 22 32.68 -8.18 -0.49
N LEU A 23 33.98 -8.34 -0.25
CA LEU A 23 34.72 -7.48 0.68
C LEU A 23 34.76 -6.02 0.24
N GLN A 24 34.93 -5.77 -1.06
CA GLN A 24 34.83 -4.42 -1.60
C GLN A 24 33.43 -3.83 -1.43
N ARG A 25 32.38 -4.63 -1.64
CA ARG A 25 30.99 -4.24 -1.38
C ARG A 25 30.80 -3.87 0.09
N ILE A 26 31.18 -4.76 1.01
CA ILE A 26 31.08 -4.56 2.46
C ILE A 26 31.86 -3.30 2.89
N LYS A 27 33.09 -3.11 2.40
CA LYS A 27 33.88 -1.90 2.70
C LYS A 27 33.18 -0.63 2.21
N LYS A 28 32.57 -0.67 1.03
CA LYS A 28 31.79 0.46 0.48
C LYS A 28 30.55 0.73 1.32
N ASP A 29 29.81 -0.32 1.71
CA ASP A 29 28.64 -0.21 2.57
C ASP A 29 29.02 0.38 3.93
N PHE A 30 30.14 -0.05 4.53
CA PHE A 30 30.64 0.50 5.79
C PHE A 30 30.99 1.99 5.71
N ILE A 31 31.58 2.44 4.61
CA ILE A 31 31.84 3.88 4.41
C ILE A 31 30.53 4.65 4.35
N VAL A 32 29.49 4.09 3.72
CA VAL A 32 28.15 4.70 3.74
C VAL A 32 27.58 4.72 5.16
N TYR A 33 27.73 3.64 5.92
CA TYR A 33 27.28 3.56 7.31
C TYR A 33 27.99 4.54 8.26
N GLU A 34 29.32 4.69 8.16
CA GLU A 34 30.07 5.65 8.98
C GLU A 34 29.69 7.11 8.67
N ASN A 35 29.17 7.38 7.48
CA ASN A 35 28.71 8.71 7.07
C ASN A 35 27.21 8.95 7.34
N LEU A 36 26.46 7.95 7.83
CA LEU A 36 25.08 8.17 8.25
C LEU A 36 25.07 9.01 9.53
N PRO A 37 24.28 10.10 9.60
CA PRO A 37 24.16 10.88 10.83
C PRO A 37 23.65 9.97 11.96
N SER A 38 24.31 10.04 13.11
CA SER A 38 23.89 9.28 14.30
C SER A 38 22.44 9.62 14.63
N THR A 39 21.61 8.61 14.81
CA THR A 39 20.23 8.79 15.26
C THR A 39 20.25 9.52 16.61
N PRO A 40 19.62 10.69 16.75
CA PRO A 40 19.61 11.41 18.02
C PRO A 40 18.84 10.57 19.04
N HIS A 41 19.47 10.35 20.20
CA HIS A 41 18.84 9.66 21.32
C HIS A 41 18.37 10.70 22.34
N TYR A 42 17.07 10.74 22.58
CA TYR A 42 16.46 11.75 23.44
C TYR A 42 16.35 11.27 24.90
N THR A 43 16.51 12.19 25.84
CA THR A 43 16.29 11.96 27.28
C THR A 43 15.33 13.00 27.83
N LEU A 44 14.43 12.59 28.72
CA LEU A 44 13.53 13.52 29.41
C LEU A 44 14.25 14.22 30.56
N LYS A 45 14.01 15.52 30.70
CA LYS A 45 14.40 16.29 31.89
C LYS A 45 13.36 16.12 32.99
N ASP A 46 13.79 16.32 34.23
CA ASP A 46 12.88 16.41 35.38
C ASP A 46 11.82 17.50 35.14
N ASN A 47 10.57 17.21 35.48
CA ASN A 47 9.37 18.03 35.25
C ASN A 47 8.90 18.23 33.79
N ALA A 48 9.64 17.76 32.78
CA ALA A 48 9.24 17.95 31.37
C ALA A 48 7.89 17.32 31.01
N LEU A 49 7.53 16.19 31.65
CA LEU A 49 6.25 15.51 31.42
C LEU A 49 5.04 16.40 31.77
N PHE A 50 5.14 17.16 32.86
CA PHE A 50 4.05 18.07 33.27
C PHE A 50 3.88 19.22 32.28
N GLU A 51 4.99 19.81 31.82
CA GLU A 51 4.96 20.90 30.84
C GLU A 51 4.37 20.44 29.50
N ILE A 52 4.78 19.26 29.02
CA ILE A 52 4.26 18.66 27.79
C ILE A 52 2.76 18.37 27.91
N GLU A 53 2.32 17.84 29.04
CA GLU A 53 0.90 17.57 29.32
C GLU A 53 0.07 18.86 29.30
N GLN A 54 0.52 19.92 29.98
CA GLN A 54 -0.17 21.21 29.98
C GLN A 54 -0.24 21.82 28.58
N TYR A 55 0.84 21.78 27.81
CA TYR A 55 0.85 22.23 26.41
C TYR A 55 -0.18 21.47 25.57
N CYS A 56 -0.25 20.14 25.70
CA CYS A 56 -1.21 19.32 24.94
C CYS A 56 -2.65 19.64 25.34
N LEU A 57 -2.93 19.82 26.62
CA LEU A 57 -4.27 20.19 27.12
C LEU A 57 -4.72 21.55 26.58
N ASP A 58 -3.83 22.54 26.54
CA ASP A 58 -4.11 23.85 25.97
C ASP A 58 -4.47 23.75 24.47
N VAL A 59 -3.68 23.02 23.68
CA VAL A 59 -3.96 22.77 22.26
C VAL A 59 -5.31 22.07 22.06
N LEU A 60 -5.64 21.09 22.91
CA LEU A 60 -6.91 20.35 22.82
C LEU A 60 -8.12 21.21 23.19
N SER A 61 -7.96 22.15 24.14
CA SER A 61 -9.01 23.05 24.61
C SER A 61 -9.50 24.05 23.54
N ASN A 62 -8.71 24.24 22.47
CA ASN A 62 -9.00 25.22 21.43
C ASN A 62 -10.33 24.95 20.71
N THR A 63 -11.34 25.80 20.92
CA THR A 63 -12.69 25.66 20.33
C THR A 63 -12.78 26.12 18.87
N HIS A 64 -11.72 26.72 18.33
CA HIS A 64 -11.70 27.33 16.99
C HIS A 64 -12.03 26.34 15.87
N ILE A 65 -11.68 25.05 16.02
CA ILE A 65 -11.93 24.01 15.01
C ILE A 65 -13.43 23.82 14.73
N LYS A 66 -14.27 23.80 15.77
CA LYS A 66 -15.73 23.64 15.59
C LYS A 66 -16.33 24.85 14.86
N LYS A 67 -15.77 26.04 15.11
CA LYS A 67 -16.18 27.26 14.42
C LYS A 67 -15.79 27.19 12.93
N GLN A 68 -14.56 26.78 12.64
CA GLN A 68 -14.09 26.63 11.25
C GLN A 68 -14.88 25.57 10.47
N GLU A 69 -15.21 24.43 11.09
CA GLU A 69 -16.05 23.41 10.46
C GLU A 69 -17.41 23.99 10.03
N LYS A 70 -18.05 24.77 10.92
CA LYS A 70 -19.31 25.44 10.60
C LYS A 70 -19.14 26.42 9.45
N GLU A 71 -18.10 27.26 9.49
CA GLU A 71 -17.81 28.22 8.41
C GLU A 71 -17.55 27.53 7.05
N ILE A 72 -16.85 26.39 7.03
CA ILE A 72 -16.62 25.59 5.83
C ILE A 72 -17.95 25.11 5.25
N LEU A 73 -18.83 24.57 6.10
CA LEU A 73 -20.15 24.10 5.67
C LEU A 73 -21.05 25.25 5.18
N ASP A 74 -21.02 26.38 5.86
CA ASP A 74 -21.79 27.58 5.49
C ASP A 74 -21.39 28.09 4.09
N VAL A 75 -20.08 28.15 3.80
CA VAL A 75 -19.57 28.52 2.47
C VAL A 75 -19.95 27.46 1.43
N ALA A 76 -19.77 26.17 1.73
CA ALA A 76 -20.07 25.09 0.80
C ALA A 76 -21.56 24.99 0.44
N GLN A 77 -22.45 25.40 1.36
CA GLN A 77 -23.89 25.31 1.21
C GLN A 77 -24.55 26.62 0.72
N LYS A 78 -23.74 27.61 0.28
CA LYS A 78 -24.21 28.89 -0.27
C LYS A 78 -25.43 28.72 -1.18
N ALA A 79 -26.48 29.47 -0.89
CA ALA A 79 -27.74 29.40 -1.63
C ALA A 79 -27.64 30.11 -2.99
N PRO A 80 -28.36 29.65 -4.02
CA PRO A 80 -28.51 30.39 -5.27
C PRO A 80 -29.17 31.74 -5.00
N ILE A 81 -28.79 32.77 -5.74
CA ILE A 81 -29.33 34.13 -5.59
C ILE A 81 -30.67 34.28 -6.35
N ALA A 82 -30.83 33.56 -7.46
CA ALA A 82 -32.03 33.63 -8.30
C ALA A 82 -33.18 32.80 -7.70
N THR A 83 -34.38 33.41 -7.63
CA THR A 83 -35.61 32.78 -7.09
C THR A 83 -35.98 31.46 -7.76
N LEU A 84 -35.74 31.34 -9.08
CA LEU A 84 -35.99 30.10 -9.82
C LEU A 84 -35.02 28.97 -9.42
N ASP A 85 -33.77 29.31 -9.12
CA ASP A 85 -32.75 28.33 -8.74
C ASP A 85 -32.89 27.90 -7.26
N ILE A 86 -33.41 28.79 -6.41
CA ILE A 86 -33.85 28.45 -5.05
C ILE A 86 -34.99 27.42 -5.14
N ALA A 87 -36.04 27.69 -5.91
CA ALA A 87 -37.16 26.77 -6.07
C ALA A 87 -36.74 25.40 -6.65
N LYS A 88 -35.80 25.38 -7.61
CA LYS A 88 -35.22 24.13 -8.14
C LYS A 88 -34.45 23.35 -7.07
N ARG A 89 -33.63 24.03 -6.26
CA ARG A 89 -32.88 23.40 -5.18
C ARG A 89 -33.81 22.81 -4.11
N ASP A 90 -34.85 23.54 -3.73
CA ASP A 90 -35.84 23.09 -2.75
C ASP A 90 -36.63 21.88 -3.27
N LEU A 91 -37.05 21.91 -4.54
CA LEU A 91 -37.68 20.76 -5.20
C LEU A 91 -36.75 19.55 -5.28
N SER A 92 -35.47 19.74 -5.60
CA SER A 92 -34.48 18.66 -5.61
C SER A 92 -34.22 18.10 -4.21
N GLN A 93 -34.27 18.94 -3.18
CA GLN A 93 -34.12 18.52 -1.79
C GLN A 93 -35.34 17.70 -1.33
N TRP A 94 -36.56 18.14 -1.65
CA TRP A 94 -37.78 17.40 -1.35
C TRP A 94 -37.88 16.09 -2.14
N GLY A 95 -37.40 16.07 -3.38
CA GLY A 95 -37.29 14.87 -4.20
C GLY A 95 -36.13 13.94 -3.84
N GLY A 96 -35.34 14.24 -2.81
CA GLY A 96 -34.22 13.41 -2.34
C GLY A 96 -33.00 13.36 -3.28
N THR A 97 -33.00 14.16 -4.35
CA THR A 97 -31.91 14.23 -5.35
C THR A 97 -30.80 15.20 -4.92
N TYR A 98 -31.13 16.22 -4.12
CA TYR A 98 -30.15 17.11 -3.51
C TYR A 98 -29.83 16.66 -2.08
N ARG A 99 -28.55 16.36 -1.82
CA ARG A 99 -28.02 16.04 -0.50
C ARG A 99 -27.00 17.11 -0.06
N PRO A 100 -27.09 17.63 1.16
CA PRO A 100 -26.15 18.63 1.65
C PRO A 100 -24.72 18.07 1.67
N LEU A 101 -23.77 18.88 1.22
CA LEU A 101 -22.34 18.56 1.25
C LEU A 101 -21.90 18.34 2.70
N LYS A 102 -21.27 17.18 2.95
CA LYS A 102 -20.64 16.86 4.24
C LYS A 102 -19.17 17.25 4.24
N LEU A 103 -18.60 17.48 5.42
CA LEU A 103 -17.19 17.82 5.56
C LEU A 103 -16.27 16.81 4.87
N GLY A 104 -16.49 15.50 5.09
CA GLY A 104 -15.67 14.45 4.45
C GLY A 104 -15.62 14.57 2.92
N GLU A 105 -16.77 14.79 2.27
CA GLU A 105 -16.85 14.98 0.81
C GLU A 105 -16.04 16.21 0.35
N LEU A 106 -16.04 17.28 1.15
CA LEU A 106 -15.26 18.49 0.87
C LEU A 106 -13.76 18.26 1.04
N LEU A 107 -13.34 17.51 2.05
CA LEU A 107 -11.93 17.15 2.26
C LEU A 107 -11.38 16.32 1.10
N ILE A 108 -12.17 15.37 0.59
CA ILE A 108 -11.79 14.53 -0.56
C ILE A 108 -11.73 15.37 -1.83
N ASN A 109 -12.70 16.26 -2.04
CA ASN A 109 -12.66 17.19 -3.16
C ASN A 109 -11.42 18.10 -3.11
N PHE A 110 -11.06 18.58 -1.92
CA PHE A 110 -9.84 19.36 -1.68
C PHE A 110 -8.57 18.53 -1.94
N ALA A 111 -8.52 17.26 -1.52
CA ALA A 111 -7.40 16.37 -1.84
C ALA A 111 -7.20 16.20 -3.35
N LYS A 112 -8.30 16.01 -4.10
CA LYS A 112 -8.30 15.82 -5.56
C LYS A 112 -8.17 17.13 -6.35
N GLN A 113 -8.30 18.29 -5.70
CA GLN A 113 -8.34 19.62 -6.32
C GLN A 113 -9.39 19.74 -7.45
N ASP A 114 -10.49 18.97 -7.37
CA ASP A 114 -11.50 18.87 -8.43
C ASP A 114 -12.58 19.96 -8.29
N ARG A 115 -12.20 21.20 -8.65
CA ARG A 115 -13.08 22.38 -8.58
C ARG A 115 -14.33 22.24 -9.45
N VAL A 116 -14.23 21.49 -10.56
CA VAL A 116 -15.33 21.28 -11.50
C VAL A 116 -16.39 20.38 -10.87
N ALA A 117 -15.99 19.27 -10.25
CA ALA A 117 -16.91 18.37 -9.55
C ALA A 117 -17.68 19.10 -8.44
N LEU A 118 -17.00 19.99 -7.69
CA LEU A 118 -17.64 20.78 -6.64
C LEU A 118 -18.67 21.77 -7.20
N LYS A 119 -18.34 22.44 -8.31
CA LYS A 119 -19.27 23.36 -8.99
C LYS A 119 -20.48 22.65 -9.60
N ARG A 120 -20.34 21.41 -10.06
CA ARG A 120 -21.50 20.59 -10.49
C ARG A 120 -22.44 20.25 -9.32
N ARG A 121 -21.89 19.99 -8.13
CA ARG A 121 -22.65 19.73 -6.89
C ARG A 121 -23.37 20.98 -6.40
N ASN A 122 -22.71 22.14 -6.45
CA ASN A 122 -23.31 23.42 -6.09
C ASN A 122 -22.93 24.51 -7.10
N ALA A 123 -23.83 24.76 -8.05
CA ALA A 123 -23.65 25.77 -9.09
C ALA A 123 -23.63 27.21 -8.57
N ALA A 124 -24.07 27.45 -7.32
CA ALA A 124 -24.05 28.76 -6.69
C ALA A 124 -22.64 29.19 -6.21
N LEU A 125 -21.67 28.27 -6.20
CA LEU A 125 -20.28 28.58 -5.83
C LEU A 125 -19.55 29.27 -6.97
N SER A 126 -19.06 30.47 -6.71
CA SER A 126 -18.12 31.17 -7.60
C SER A 126 -16.70 30.58 -7.48
N ALA A 127 -15.82 30.93 -8.43
CA ALA A 127 -14.41 30.52 -8.34
C ALA A 127 -13.71 31.06 -7.09
N GLU A 128 -14.11 32.25 -6.63
CA GLU A 128 -13.59 32.90 -5.42
C GLU A 128 -14.10 32.22 -4.14
N ASP A 129 -15.36 31.79 -4.13
CA ASP A 129 -15.93 31.00 -3.02
C ASP A 129 -15.17 29.67 -2.88
N ILE A 130 -14.84 29.01 -4.01
CA ILE A 130 -14.08 27.74 -3.99
C ILE A 130 -12.65 27.96 -3.48
N ALA A 131 -11.98 29.04 -3.88
CA ALA A 131 -10.65 29.38 -3.38
C ALA A 131 -10.67 29.66 -1.86
N THR A 132 -11.67 30.41 -1.40
CA THR A 132 -11.89 30.70 0.03
C THR A 132 -12.17 29.42 0.82
N LEU A 133 -13.02 28.55 0.28
CA LEU A 133 -13.35 27.25 0.87
C LEU A 133 -12.09 26.37 1.01
N TYR A 134 -11.26 26.28 -0.03
CA TYR A 134 -10.03 25.50 0.01
C TYR A 134 -9.02 26.07 1.01
N GLY A 135 -8.92 27.40 1.12
CA GLY A 135 -8.10 28.05 2.16
C GLY A 135 -8.57 27.67 3.57
N LYS A 136 -9.88 27.78 3.84
CA LYS A 136 -10.47 27.40 5.13
C LYS A 136 -10.29 25.91 5.45
N ILE A 137 -10.44 25.03 4.46
CA ILE A 137 -10.18 23.59 4.63
C ILE A 137 -8.70 23.35 5.00
N GLY A 138 -7.77 24.03 4.33
CA GLY A 138 -6.35 23.94 4.64
C GLY A 138 -6.03 24.35 6.08
N GLU A 139 -6.59 25.46 6.55
CA GLU A 139 -6.43 25.94 7.93
C GLU A 139 -7.06 24.96 8.95
N TYR A 140 -8.27 24.49 8.67
CA TYR A 140 -8.96 23.50 9.49
C TYR A 140 -8.13 22.24 9.66
N LEU A 141 -7.61 21.69 8.56
CA LEU A 141 -6.83 20.46 8.59
C LEU A 141 -5.50 20.65 9.35
N GLN A 142 -4.84 21.81 9.22
CA GLN A 142 -3.63 22.12 9.99
C GLN A 142 -3.89 22.13 11.50
N LEU A 143 -5.02 22.71 11.92
CA LEU A 143 -5.41 22.74 13.33
C LEU A 143 -5.86 21.37 13.83
N ALA A 144 -6.62 20.62 13.02
CA ALA A 144 -7.11 19.29 13.35
C ALA A 144 -5.97 18.29 13.54
N THR A 145 -5.01 18.28 12.62
CA THR A 145 -3.80 17.44 12.70
C THR A 145 -2.89 17.83 13.87
N ARG A 146 -2.83 19.12 14.24
CA ARG A 146 -2.11 19.55 15.45
C ARG A 146 -2.78 19.05 16.73
N LYS A 147 -4.11 19.02 16.78
CA LYS A 147 -4.83 18.39 17.91
C LYS A 147 -4.62 16.88 17.97
N GLN A 148 -4.63 16.22 16.82
CA GLN A 148 -4.30 14.81 16.69
C GLN A 148 -2.90 14.50 17.23
N GLN A 149 -1.89 15.29 16.84
CA GLN A 149 -0.53 15.22 17.39
C GLN A 149 -0.53 15.38 18.91
N ALA A 150 -1.20 16.41 19.44
CA ALA A 150 -1.31 16.63 20.90
C ALA A 150 -1.99 15.45 21.62
N ARG A 151 -3.00 14.81 21.01
CA ARG A 151 -3.64 13.62 21.57
C ARG A 151 -2.69 12.43 21.63
N ARG A 152 -1.97 12.13 20.55
CA ARG A 152 -0.98 11.03 20.51
C ARG A 152 0.13 11.25 21.53
N VAL A 153 0.66 12.47 21.60
CA VAL A 153 1.64 12.87 22.63
C VAL A 153 1.09 12.63 24.04
N LEU A 154 -0.15 13.03 24.32
CA LEU A 154 -0.77 12.82 25.63
C LEU A 154 -0.97 11.33 25.96
N GLU A 155 -1.33 10.51 24.97
CA GLU A 155 -1.40 9.05 25.13
C GLU A 155 -0.03 8.46 25.49
N THR A 156 1.04 8.89 24.81
CA THR A 156 2.42 8.45 25.10
C THR A 156 2.90 8.94 26.48
N VAL A 157 2.56 10.17 26.88
CA VAL A 157 2.80 10.69 28.24
C VAL A 157 2.10 9.82 29.28
N ASN A 158 0.85 9.43 29.04
CA ASN A 158 0.11 8.56 29.95
C ASN A 158 0.73 7.16 30.05
N LYS A 159 1.22 6.59 28.93
CA LYS A 159 1.98 5.34 28.93
C LYS A 159 3.27 5.46 29.74
N LEU A 160 4.01 6.57 29.59
CA LEU A 160 5.25 6.83 30.34
C LEU A 160 5.03 6.88 31.85
N LYS A 161 3.90 7.42 32.32
CA LYS A 161 3.56 7.47 33.75
C LYS A 161 3.39 6.09 34.40
N ILE A 162 3.06 5.07 33.61
CA ILE A 162 2.78 3.70 34.09
C ILE A 162 3.80 2.66 33.58
N ALA A 163 4.80 3.08 32.79
CA ALA A 163 5.74 2.18 32.14
C ALA A 163 6.75 1.59 33.13
N LYS A 164 7.21 0.37 32.84
CA LYS A 164 8.37 -0.25 33.50
C LYS A 164 9.66 0.30 32.90
N GLU A 165 10.76 0.28 33.66
CA GLU A 165 12.07 0.83 33.27
C GLU A 165 12.50 0.42 31.85
N ASP A 166 12.29 -0.85 31.50
CA ASP A 166 12.67 -1.46 30.22
C ASP A 166 11.99 -0.80 29.00
N ALA A 167 10.80 -0.21 29.19
CA ALA A 167 10.01 0.41 28.11
C ALA A 167 10.10 1.94 28.10
N ILE A 168 10.70 2.57 29.12
CA ILE A 168 10.77 4.04 29.22
C ILE A 168 11.58 4.60 28.06
N SER A 169 12.75 4.01 27.75
CA SER A 169 13.63 4.52 26.69
C SER A 169 12.92 4.60 25.34
N ASP A 170 12.22 3.53 24.94
CA ASP A 170 11.50 3.47 23.67
C ASP A 170 10.35 4.48 23.61
N LEU A 171 9.58 4.60 24.69
CA LEU A 171 8.49 5.57 24.79
C LEU A 171 8.99 7.03 24.78
N VAL A 172 10.19 7.30 25.33
CA VAL A 172 10.81 8.63 25.22
C VAL A 172 11.21 8.93 23.78
N GLN A 173 11.73 7.95 23.03
CA GLN A 173 12.02 8.15 21.61
C GLN A 173 10.74 8.36 20.79
N GLU A 174 9.67 7.62 21.08
CA GLU A 174 8.35 7.81 20.46
C GLU A 174 7.82 9.23 20.72
N LEU A 175 7.84 9.67 21.99
CA LEU A 175 7.41 11.00 22.40
C LEU A 175 8.21 12.11 21.70
N ALA A 176 9.54 11.96 21.66
CA ALA A 176 10.41 12.93 20.98
C ALA A 176 10.16 12.95 19.46
N GLY A 177 9.89 11.80 18.87
CA GLY A 177 9.51 11.69 17.45
C GLY A 177 8.23 12.45 17.14
N ASP A 178 7.19 12.27 17.96
CA ASP A 178 5.91 12.97 17.80
C ASP A 178 6.03 14.47 18.06
N LEU A 179 6.80 14.91 19.06
CA LEU A 179 6.97 16.34 19.38
C LEU A 179 7.80 17.10 18.33
N ASN A 180 8.84 16.46 17.79
CA ASN A 180 9.71 17.05 16.77
C ASN A 180 9.15 16.90 15.35
N ALA A 181 8.05 16.16 15.17
CA ALA A 181 7.40 16.02 13.88
C ALA A 181 6.93 17.39 13.37
N THR A 182 7.50 17.81 12.25
CA THR A 182 7.18 19.07 11.58
C THR A 182 6.88 18.82 10.11
N ARG A 183 5.97 19.62 9.55
CA ARG A 183 5.68 19.56 8.12
C ARG A 183 6.79 20.24 7.34
N THR A 184 7.19 19.60 6.24
CA THR A 184 8.24 20.07 5.33
C THR A 184 7.70 20.52 3.97
N TYR A 185 6.38 20.53 3.79
CA TYR A 185 5.71 20.93 2.55
C TYR A 185 4.72 22.08 2.78
N ALA A 186 4.46 22.85 1.73
CA ALA A 186 3.44 23.88 1.74
C ALA A 186 2.04 23.26 1.58
N VAL A 187 1.13 23.60 2.49
CA VAL A 187 -0.25 23.05 2.52
C VAL A 187 -1.01 23.30 1.21
N GLY A 188 -0.80 24.45 0.57
CA GLY A 188 -1.45 24.78 -0.70
C GLY A 188 -0.94 23.95 -1.89
N GLU A 189 0.29 23.43 -1.84
CA GLU A 189 0.89 22.66 -2.94
C GLU A 189 0.52 21.18 -2.88
N ARG A 190 0.32 20.64 -1.67
CA ARG A 190 0.11 19.19 -1.44
C ARG A 190 -1.14 18.94 -0.59
N ALA A 191 -2.30 19.38 -1.07
CA ALA A 191 -3.59 19.20 -0.40
C ALA A 191 -3.87 17.73 -0.02
N ALA A 192 -3.56 16.79 -0.92
CA ALA A 192 -3.75 15.36 -0.67
C ALA A 192 -2.93 14.83 0.52
N PHE A 193 -1.72 15.37 0.74
CA PHE A 193 -0.87 14.96 1.87
C PHE A 193 -1.52 15.36 3.18
N LEU A 194 -2.02 16.59 3.27
CA LEU A 194 -2.64 17.10 4.48
C LEU A 194 -3.96 16.38 4.82
N VAL A 195 -4.75 16.06 3.80
CA VAL A 195 -5.98 15.26 3.98
C VAL A 195 -5.63 13.85 4.44
N PHE A 196 -4.60 13.24 3.85
CA PHE A 196 -4.11 11.94 4.28
C PHE A 196 -3.63 11.94 5.73
N GLU A 197 -2.81 12.92 6.14
CA GLU A 197 -2.36 13.10 7.53
C GLU A 197 -3.53 13.15 8.52
N TYR A 198 -4.56 13.92 8.19
CA TYR A 198 -5.76 14.04 9.02
C TYR A 198 -6.49 12.71 9.17
N PHE A 199 -6.69 11.98 8.08
CA PHE A 199 -7.45 10.73 8.12
C PHE A 199 -6.66 9.57 8.70
N ALA A 200 -5.37 9.50 8.45
CA ALA A 200 -4.48 8.45 8.95
C ALA A 200 -3.95 8.73 10.37
N ASP A 201 -4.25 9.90 10.95
CA ASP A 201 -3.78 10.33 12.28
C ASP A 201 -2.25 10.25 12.42
N ILE A 202 -1.53 10.72 11.39
CA ILE A 202 -0.06 10.74 11.33
C ILE A 202 0.45 12.04 10.70
N LEU A 203 1.73 12.37 10.90
CA LEU A 203 2.43 13.37 10.09
C LEU A 203 3.40 12.66 9.13
N LEU A 204 3.44 13.09 7.88
CA LEU A 204 4.34 12.51 6.88
C LEU A 204 5.78 12.94 7.16
N ARG A 205 6.70 11.96 7.19
CA ARG A 205 8.14 12.22 7.35
C ARG A 205 8.71 12.87 6.08
N ALA A 206 9.76 13.67 6.22
CA ALA A 206 10.41 14.32 5.07
C ALA A 206 10.84 13.32 3.99
N ASP A 207 11.38 12.16 4.40
CA ASP A 207 11.81 11.10 3.48
C ASP A 207 10.65 10.45 2.73
N GLN A 208 9.49 10.31 3.38
CA GLN A 208 8.29 9.78 2.72
C GLN A 208 7.80 10.75 1.64
N GLN A 209 7.85 12.06 1.91
CA GLN A 209 7.42 13.08 0.97
C GLN A 209 8.35 13.21 -0.23
N SER A 210 9.67 13.17 -0.01
CA SER A 210 10.66 13.21 -1.08
C SER A 210 10.49 11.98 -1.98
N MET A 211 10.31 10.80 -1.39
CA MET A 211 10.08 9.56 -2.12
C MET A 211 8.79 9.59 -2.96
N ILE A 212 7.67 10.03 -2.39
CA ILE A 212 6.41 10.17 -3.14
C ILE A 212 6.60 11.17 -4.28
N SER A 213 7.26 12.30 -4.03
CA SER A 213 7.52 13.31 -5.05
C SER A 213 8.36 12.76 -6.20
N ASP A 214 9.38 11.96 -5.90
CA ASP A 214 10.24 11.37 -6.91
C ASP A 214 9.53 10.28 -7.72
N ILE A 215 8.68 9.47 -7.08
CA ILE A 215 7.85 8.46 -7.77
C ILE A 215 6.80 9.12 -8.68
N LEU A 216 6.31 10.32 -8.33
CA LEU A 216 5.31 11.04 -9.11
C LEU A 216 5.89 11.91 -10.23
N LYS A 217 7.17 12.31 -10.15
CA LYS A 217 7.83 13.15 -11.17
C LYS A 217 7.96 12.43 -12.51
N ASP A 218 8.20 11.12 -12.49
CA ASP A 218 8.37 10.32 -13.70
C ASP A 218 7.43 9.11 -13.68
N THR A 219 6.26 9.28 -14.30
CA THR A 219 5.27 8.21 -14.44
C THR A 219 5.70 7.10 -15.39
N ASN A 220 6.74 7.33 -16.20
CA ASN A 220 7.24 6.34 -17.17
C ASN A 220 8.48 5.59 -16.67
N ALA A 221 9.12 6.05 -15.60
CA ALA A 221 10.24 5.34 -15.00
C ALA A 221 9.76 4.17 -14.11
N SER A 222 10.26 2.97 -14.41
CA SER A 222 10.19 1.84 -13.49
C SER A 222 11.17 2.10 -12.33
N VAL A 223 10.64 2.49 -11.18
CA VAL A 223 11.44 2.81 -9.99
C VAL A 223 11.26 1.72 -8.93
N ILE A 224 12.38 1.12 -8.51
CA ILE A 224 12.44 0.26 -7.32
C ILE A 224 13.12 1.06 -6.20
N ARG A 225 12.54 1.02 -5.01
CA ARG A 225 13.07 1.64 -3.79
C ARG A 225 13.09 0.64 -2.66
N GLU A 226 14.28 0.43 -2.11
CA GLU A 226 14.44 -0.29 -0.86
C GLU A 226 14.17 0.68 0.29
N LEU A 227 13.41 0.21 1.26
CA LEU A 227 12.92 0.97 2.40
C LEU A 227 13.05 0.08 3.62
N ILE A 228 13.47 0.66 4.75
CA ILE A 228 13.61 -0.06 6.01
C ILE A 228 12.23 -0.63 6.42
N MET A 229 12.22 -1.86 6.95
CA MET A 229 10.99 -2.46 7.48
C MET A 229 10.38 -1.55 8.56
N GLY A 230 9.06 -1.40 8.56
CA GLY A 230 8.37 -0.49 9.48
C GLY A 230 8.43 1.00 9.11
N SER A 231 9.05 1.38 7.98
CA SER A 231 9.04 2.76 7.46
C SER A 231 7.67 3.29 7.00
N GLY A 232 6.63 2.44 7.05
CA GLY A 232 5.28 2.79 6.63
C GLY A 232 5.00 2.53 5.15
N LYS A 233 5.68 1.59 4.48
CA LYS A 233 5.44 1.28 3.05
C LYS A 233 3.97 1.00 2.76
N THR A 234 3.43 -0.04 3.39
CA THR A 234 2.08 -0.54 3.18
C THR A 234 1.01 0.36 3.81
N LYS A 235 1.32 0.99 4.95
CA LYS A 235 0.35 1.80 5.71
C LYS A 235 0.32 3.28 5.32
N VAL A 236 1.35 3.80 4.66
CA VAL A 236 1.47 5.24 4.37
C VAL A 236 1.72 5.48 2.89
N LEU A 237 2.83 4.98 2.37
CA LEU A 237 3.27 5.30 1.01
C LEU A 237 2.34 4.73 -0.04
N MET A 238 1.96 3.45 0.10
CA MET A 238 1.20 2.75 -0.92
C MET A 238 -0.24 3.27 -1.06
N PRO A 239 -1.05 3.48 0.01
CA PRO A 239 -2.38 4.06 -0.13
C PRO A 239 -2.33 5.50 -0.68
N LEU A 240 -1.34 6.31 -0.25
CA LEU A 240 -1.20 7.68 -0.72
C LEU A 240 -0.77 7.75 -2.20
N LEU A 241 0.19 6.92 -2.63
CA LEU A 241 0.56 6.80 -4.04
C LEU A 241 -0.60 6.27 -4.89
N ALA A 242 -1.36 5.30 -4.37
CA ALA A 242 -2.51 4.75 -5.06
C ALA A 242 -3.60 5.81 -5.27
N LEU A 243 -3.86 6.66 -4.27
CA LEU A 243 -4.77 7.79 -4.38
C LEU A 243 -4.29 8.81 -5.43
N LEU A 244 -3.00 9.16 -5.42
CA LEU A 244 -2.43 10.17 -6.30
C LEU A 244 -2.33 9.71 -7.75
N ARG A 245 -2.18 8.40 -7.99
CA ARG A 245 -2.17 7.79 -9.32
C ARG A 245 -3.56 7.53 -9.90
N ALA A 246 -4.62 7.61 -9.09
CA ALA A 246 -6.00 7.51 -9.53
C ALA A 246 -6.46 8.81 -10.22
N ASP A 247 -5.91 9.11 -11.39
CA ASP A 247 -6.06 10.38 -12.11
C ASP A 247 -7.25 10.41 -13.08
N GLY A 248 -7.90 9.27 -13.32
CA GLY A 248 -8.97 9.11 -14.31
C GLY A 248 -8.49 8.73 -15.72
N LYS A 249 -7.17 8.69 -15.94
CA LYS A 249 -6.54 8.26 -17.19
C LYS A 249 -5.93 6.87 -17.05
N HIS A 250 -5.41 6.57 -15.87
CA HIS A 250 -4.77 5.32 -15.51
C HIS A 250 -5.55 4.57 -14.43
N ILE A 251 -5.38 3.25 -14.40
CA ILE A 251 -5.85 2.37 -13.35
C ILE A 251 -4.76 2.34 -12.28
N SER A 252 -5.06 2.90 -11.12
CA SER A 252 -4.18 2.78 -9.96
C SER A 252 -4.24 1.35 -9.45
N THR A 253 -3.14 0.60 -9.57
CA THR A 253 -3.11 -0.83 -9.24
C THR A 253 -2.05 -1.11 -8.18
N ILE A 254 -2.45 -1.81 -7.13
CA ILE A 254 -1.57 -2.35 -6.11
C ILE A 254 -1.43 -3.85 -6.37
N ILE A 255 -0.19 -4.32 -6.55
CA ILE A 255 0.13 -5.73 -6.72
C ILE A 255 0.85 -6.21 -5.47
N VAL A 256 0.30 -7.26 -4.87
CA VAL A 256 0.82 -7.83 -3.61
C VAL A 256 1.06 -9.31 -3.74
N HIS A 257 1.89 -9.83 -2.83
CA HIS A 257 2.04 -11.27 -2.67
C HIS A 257 0.78 -11.89 -2.05
N GLN A 258 0.45 -13.14 -2.43
CA GLN A 258 -0.77 -13.83 -1.97
C GLN A 258 -0.88 -13.89 -0.45
N ALA A 259 0.25 -14.10 0.25
CA ALA A 259 0.29 -14.18 1.71
C ALA A 259 -0.06 -12.85 2.41
N GLN A 260 0.18 -11.72 1.75
CA GLN A 260 -0.05 -10.39 2.31
C GLN A 260 -1.39 -9.80 1.89
N TYR A 261 -2.06 -10.40 0.90
CA TYR A 261 -3.25 -9.86 0.26
C TYR A 261 -4.36 -9.45 1.24
N GLN A 262 -4.72 -10.32 2.19
CA GLN A 262 -5.79 -10.01 3.16
C GLN A 262 -5.42 -8.83 4.07
N SER A 263 -4.18 -8.84 4.59
CA SER A 263 -3.68 -7.79 5.48
C SER A 263 -3.61 -6.43 4.77
N VAL A 264 -2.99 -6.41 3.59
CA VAL A 264 -2.85 -5.19 2.78
C VAL A 264 -4.20 -4.66 2.34
N THR A 265 -5.12 -5.52 1.92
CA THR A 265 -6.48 -5.12 1.52
C THR A 265 -7.20 -4.46 2.70
N SER A 266 -7.18 -5.09 3.88
CA SER A 266 -7.83 -4.55 5.09
C SER A 266 -7.25 -3.19 5.50
N ASP A 267 -5.93 -3.06 5.55
CA ASP A 267 -5.27 -1.81 5.96
C ASP A 267 -5.45 -0.70 4.92
N THR A 268 -5.33 -1.03 3.63
CA THR A 268 -5.53 -0.07 2.53
C THR A 268 -7.00 0.36 2.46
N GLN A 269 -7.95 -0.55 2.67
CA GLN A 269 -9.37 -0.25 2.64
C GLN A 269 -9.78 0.68 3.79
N LYS A 270 -9.26 0.47 5.01
CA LYS A 270 -9.50 1.40 6.13
C LYS A 270 -9.07 2.83 5.80
N ILE A 271 -7.95 2.98 5.11
CA ILE A 271 -7.42 4.29 4.75
C ILE A 271 -8.17 4.90 3.55
N LEU A 272 -8.36 4.13 2.48
CA LEU A 272 -8.96 4.65 1.26
C LEU A 272 -10.48 4.77 1.37
N LYS A 273 -11.18 3.76 1.87
CA LYS A 273 -12.64 3.75 1.92
C LYS A 273 -13.17 4.48 3.13
N ASP A 274 -12.74 4.08 4.33
CA ASP A 274 -13.35 4.62 5.56
C ASP A 274 -12.92 6.08 5.80
N ALA A 275 -11.70 6.41 5.36
CA ALA A 275 -11.13 7.74 5.54
C ALA A 275 -11.30 8.63 4.31
N LEU A 276 -11.07 8.14 3.09
CA LEU A 276 -11.04 8.97 1.89
C LEU A 276 -12.24 8.75 0.92
N ASP A 277 -13.21 7.90 1.27
CA ASP A 277 -14.35 7.51 0.43
C ASP A 277 -13.95 7.10 -1.01
N VAL A 278 -12.79 6.46 -1.12
CA VAL A 278 -12.27 5.89 -2.35
C VAL A 278 -12.41 4.38 -2.27
N SER A 279 -13.18 3.81 -3.19
CA SER A 279 -13.38 2.36 -3.24
C SER A 279 -12.07 1.65 -3.57
N LEU A 280 -11.79 0.59 -2.82
CA LEU A 280 -10.78 -0.41 -3.14
C LEU A 280 -11.49 -1.61 -3.74
N HIS A 281 -11.13 -1.96 -4.97
CA HIS A 281 -11.66 -3.09 -5.72
C HIS A 281 -10.64 -4.22 -5.75
N THR A 282 -11.13 -5.45 -5.73
CA THR A 282 -10.30 -6.66 -5.72
C THR A 282 -10.53 -7.45 -7.00
N LEU A 283 -9.46 -7.87 -7.66
CA LEU A 283 -9.55 -8.81 -8.79
C LEU A 283 -8.82 -10.10 -8.44
N GLU A 284 -9.60 -11.13 -8.10
CA GLU A 284 -9.09 -12.47 -7.89
C GLU A 284 -9.35 -13.33 -9.12
N PHE A 285 -8.29 -14.03 -9.54
CA PHE A 285 -8.34 -14.98 -10.64
C PHE A 285 -7.42 -16.15 -10.36
N ASP A 286 -7.90 -17.35 -10.63
CA ASP A 286 -7.17 -18.60 -10.53
C ASP A 286 -7.44 -19.49 -11.76
N ARG A 287 -6.92 -20.73 -11.76
CA ARG A 287 -7.08 -21.65 -12.88
C ARG A 287 -8.54 -22.06 -13.14
N ASN A 288 -9.34 -22.13 -12.08
CA ASN A 288 -10.72 -22.65 -12.07
C ASN A 288 -11.76 -21.53 -12.18
N SER A 289 -11.31 -20.28 -12.16
CA SER A 289 -12.14 -19.09 -12.28
C SER A 289 -12.95 -19.13 -13.58
N ALA A 290 -14.21 -18.74 -13.46
CA ALA A 290 -15.11 -18.67 -14.60
C ALA A 290 -14.58 -17.67 -15.63
N TYR A 291 -14.49 -18.11 -16.89
CA TYR A 291 -14.06 -17.28 -18.03
C TYR A 291 -15.19 -17.09 -19.04
N SER A 292 -16.45 -17.19 -18.59
CA SER A 292 -17.61 -16.96 -19.44
C SER A 292 -17.58 -15.54 -20.00
N HIS A 293 -18.19 -15.36 -21.18
CA HIS A 293 -18.32 -14.05 -21.82
C HIS A 293 -18.85 -12.97 -20.86
N ALA A 294 -19.91 -13.28 -20.10
CA ALA A 294 -20.49 -12.37 -19.12
C ALA A 294 -19.48 -11.95 -18.05
N ARG A 295 -18.77 -12.90 -17.43
CA ARG A 295 -17.79 -12.57 -16.38
C ARG A 295 -16.63 -11.75 -16.91
N LEU A 296 -16.13 -12.05 -18.11
CA LEU A 296 -15.06 -11.27 -18.74
C LEU A 296 -15.53 -9.85 -19.08
N GLN A 297 -16.77 -9.70 -19.53
CA GLN A 297 -17.36 -8.40 -19.78
C GLN A 297 -17.49 -7.60 -18.47
N ASP A 298 -17.95 -8.23 -17.38
CA ASP A 298 -18.00 -7.59 -16.06
C ASP A 298 -16.63 -7.08 -15.62
N ILE A 299 -15.55 -7.86 -15.83
CA ILE A 299 -14.18 -7.43 -15.49
C ILE A 299 -13.77 -6.22 -16.35
N VAL A 300 -14.09 -6.19 -17.64
CA VAL A 300 -13.78 -5.05 -18.50
C VAL A 300 -14.52 -3.79 -18.05
N GLU A 301 -15.81 -3.92 -17.72
CA GLU A 301 -16.64 -2.81 -17.24
C GLU A 301 -16.17 -2.32 -15.86
N GLU A 302 -15.81 -3.24 -14.97
CA GLU A 302 -15.24 -2.95 -13.65
C GLU A 302 -13.91 -2.19 -13.79
N LEU A 303 -12.97 -2.64 -14.61
CA LEU A 303 -11.70 -1.94 -14.83
C LEU A 303 -11.89 -0.53 -15.41
N LYS A 304 -12.85 -0.34 -16.32
CA LYS A 304 -13.20 0.98 -16.86
C LYS A 304 -13.83 1.87 -15.78
N SER A 305 -14.74 1.33 -14.99
CA SER A 305 -15.37 2.01 -13.85
C SER A 305 -14.34 2.46 -12.82
N ILE A 306 -13.40 1.58 -12.44
CA ILE A 306 -12.32 1.89 -11.50
C ILE A 306 -11.51 3.09 -11.99
N ARG A 307 -11.12 3.08 -13.27
CA ARG A 307 -10.41 4.21 -13.89
C ARG A 307 -11.26 5.47 -13.84
N ASP A 308 -12.47 5.42 -14.37
CA ASP A 308 -13.31 6.61 -14.58
C ASP A 308 -13.75 7.25 -13.24
N ASN A 309 -13.97 6.44 -12.21
CA ASN A 309 -14.31 6.88 -10.85
C ASN A 309 -13.09 7.27 -10.00
N LYS A 310 -11.87 7.12 -10.52
CA LYS A 310 -10.62 7.39 -9.79
C LYS A 310 -10.51 6.54 -8.52
N GLU A 311 -10.76 5.25 -8.67
CA GLU A 311 -10.71 4.23 -7.62
C GLU A 311 -9.43 3.41 -7.75
N VAL A 312 -9.19 2.51 -6.79
CA VAL A 312 -7.96 1.72 -6.70
C VAL A 312 -8.28 0.24 -6.88
N LEU A 313 -7.46 -0.44 -7.68
CA LEU A 313 -7.48 -1.89 -7.85
C LEU A 313 -6.37 -2.53 -7.00
N ILE A 314 -6.71 -3.58 -6.25
CA ILE A 314 -5.72 -4.49 -5.66
C ILE A 314 -5.83 -5.87 -6.31
N ILE A 315 -4.68 -6.45 -6.67
CA ILE A 315 -4.56 -7.76 -7.32
C ILE A 315 -3.34 -8.49 -6.76
N THR A 316 -3.35 -9.82 -6.77
CA THR A 316 -2.16 -10.60 -6.43
C THR A 316 -1.32 -10.88 -7.67
N GLY A 317 0.00 -10.98 -7.49
CA GLY A 317 0.89 -11.42 -8.58
C GLY A 317 0.46 -12.77 -9.17
N LYS A 318 -0.01 -13.68 -8.30
CA LYS A 318 -0.59 -14.97 -8.69
C LYS A 318 -1.81 -14.80 -9.61
N SER A 319 -2.75 -13.93 -9.28
CA SER A 319 -3.95 -13.74 -10.11
C SER A 319 -3.64 -13.16 -11.48
N LEU A 320 -2.69 -12.22 -11.56
CA LEU A 320 -2.22 -11.71 -12.83
C LEU A 320 -1.59 -12.81 -13.70
N HIS A 321 -0.72 -13.64 -13.11
CA HIS A 321 -0.10 -14.78 -13.80
C HIS A 321 -1.14 -15.83 -14.22
N CYS A 322 -2.07 -16.21 -13.35
CA CYS A 322 -3.15 -17.14 -13.67
C CYS A 322 -4.00 -16.63 -14.85
N PHE A 323 -4.32 -15.34 -14.88
CA PHE A 323 -5.11 -14.75 -15.96
C PHE A 323 -4.36 -14.82 -17.30
N LEU A 324 -3.07 -14.45 -17.30
CA LEU A 324 -2.21 -14.55 -18.48
C LEU A 324 -2.08 -16.00 -18.99
N LEU A 325 -1.82 -16.95 -18.09
CA LEU A 325 -1.71 -18.36 -18.44
C LEU A 325 -3.02 -18.94 -18.97
N LYS A 326 -4.16 -18.51 -18.40
CA LYS A 326 -5.48 -18.90 -18.92
C LYS A 326 -5.71 -18.39 -20.32
N PHE A 327 -5.31 -17.15 -20.60
CA PHE A 327 -5.36 -16.58 -21.95
C PHE A 327 -4.51 -17.39 -22.93
N ILE A 328 -3.27 -17.74 -22.55
CA ILE A 328 -2.36 -18.55 -23.38
C ILE A 328 -2.93 -19.97 -23.60
N GLU A 329 -3.45 -20.63 -22.55
CA GLU A 329 -4.10 -21.94 -22.65
C GLU A 329 -5.22 -21.91 -23.69
N LYS A 330 -6.14 -20.94 -23.59
CA LYS A 330 -7.30 -20.83 -24.48
C LYS A 330 -6.92 -20.40 -25.89
N ALA A 331 -5.93 -19.52 -26.05
CA ALA A 331 -5.40 -19.17 -27.37
C ALA A 331 -4.78 -20.38 -28.05
N CYS A 332 -3.98 -21.17 -27.34
CA CYS A 332 -3.41 -22.41 -27.84
C CYS A 332 -4.48 -23.43 -28.26
N GLU A 333 -5.53 -23.63 -27.46
CA GLU A 333 -6.65 -24.50 -27.82
C GLU A 333 -7.37 -24.01 -29.09
N HIS A 334 -7.61 -22.70 -29.20
CA HIS A 334 -8.31 -22.09 -30.35
C HIS A 334 -7.53 -22.26 -31.65
N PHE A 335 -6.22 -21.94 -31.64
CA PHE A 335 -5.39 -21.96 -32.85
C PHE A 335 -4.86 -23.35 -33.22
N LYS A 336 -4.93 -24.34 -32.32
CA LYS A 336 -4.64 -25.75 -32.66
C LYS A 336 -5.73 -26.41 -33.48
N ASN A 337 -6.95 -25.88 -33.46
CA ASN A 337 -8.09 -26.51 -34.11
C ASN A 337 -8.17 -26.06 -35.59
N PRO A 338 -7.87 -26.94 -36.57
CA PRO A 338 -7.76 -26.56 -37.99
C PRO A 338 -9.09 -26.11 -38.63
N LEU A 339 -10.21 -26.29 -37.93
CA LEU A 339 -11.56 -25.89 -38.36
C LEU A 339 -11.97 -24.50 -37.88
N ASN A 340 -11.20 -23.86 -36.98
CA ASN A 340 -11.51 -22.52 -36.50
C ASN A 340 -10.93 -21.46 -37.46
N PRO A 341 -11.75 -20.48 -37.89
CA PRO A 341 -11.25 -19.36 -38.68
C PRO A 341 -10.15 -18.62 -37.93
N THR A 342 -9.31 -17.89 -38.66
CA THR A 342 -8.32 -16.91 -38.15
C THR A 342 -8.88 -15.86 -37.17
N GLU A 343 -10.19 -15.83 -36.93
CA GLU A 343 -10.85 -14.91 -36.02
C GLU A 343 -10.87 -15.43 -34.57
N MET A 344 -10.48 -14.57 -33.62
CA MET A 344 -10.54 -14.87 -32.19
C MET A 344 -11.98 -14.93 -31.69
N THR A 345 -12.27 -15.84 -30.76
CA THR A 345 -13.56 -15.87 -30.05
C THR A 345 -13.79 -14.58 -29.26
N ASN A 346 -15.05 -14.29 -28.92
CA ASN A 346 -15.40 -13.10 -28.14
C ASN A 346 -14.73 -13.11 -26.76
N GLU A 347 -14.62 -14.27 -26.11
CA GLU A 347 -13.90 -14.43 -24.84
C GLU A 347 -12.42 -14.08 -24.98
N LEU A 348 -11.75 -14.58 -26.03
CA LEU A 348 -10.34 -14.27 -26.28
C LEU A 348 -10.13 -12.78 -26.60
N LYS A 349 -11.07 -12.15 -27.33
CA LYS A 349 -11.07 -10.69 -27.58
C LYS A 349 -11.16 -9.92 -26.26
N LEU A 350 -12.06 -10.31 -25.35
CA LEU A 350 -12.22 -9.69 -24.03
C LEU A 350 -11.00 -9.91 -23.11
N MET A 351 -10.45 -11.12 -23.05
CA MET A 351 -9.24 -11.40 -22.26
C MET A 351 -8.06 -10.55 -22.75
N ARG A 352 -7.92 -10.41 -24.08
CA ARG A 352 -6.92 -9.51 -24.67
C ARG A 352 -7.16 -8.05 -24.30
N GLU A 353 -8.41 -7.60 -24.28
CA GLU A 353 -8.77 -6.25 -23.83
C GLU A 353 -8.39 -6.02 -22.37
N ILE A 354 -8.70 -6.97 -21.47
CA ILE A 354 -8.33 -6.91 -20.04
C ILE A 354 -6.81 -6.79 -19.88
N LEU A 355 -6.05 -7.67 -20.54
CA LEU A 355 -4.58 -7.61 -20.52
C LEU A 355 -4.06 -6.30 -21.13
N GLY A 356 -4.72 -5.78 -22.18
CA GLY A 356 -4.42 -4.50 -22.78
C GLY A 356 -4.64 -3.32 -21.82
N LEU A 357 -5.74 -3.32 -21.06
CA LEU A 357 -6.01 -2.32 -20.03
C LEU A 357 -4.97 -2.38 -18.92
N LEU A 358 -4.67 -3.57 -18.41
CA LEU A 358 -3.68 -3.76 -17.35
C LEU A 358 -2.25 -3.39 -17.81
N SER A 359 -1.87 -3.70 -19.04
CA SER A 359 -0.50 -3.39 -19.53
C SER A 359 -0.31 -1.93 -19.96
N SER A 360 -1.32 -1.31 -20.58
CA SER A 360 -1.18 0.03 -21.19
C SER A 360 -1.78 1.17 -20.37
N LYS A 361 -2.69 0.85 -19.44
CA LYS A 361 -3.40 1.85 -18.63
C LYS A 361 -3.18 1.69 -17.13
N SER A 362 -2.56 0.62 -16.64
CA SER A 362 -2.25 0.50 -15.21
C SER A 362 -0.97 1.24 -14.84
N LEU A 363 -0.95 1.79 -13.62
CA LEU A 363 0.26 2.26 -12.95
C LEU A 363 0.52 1.38 -11.72
N PRO A 364 1.18 0.22 -11.88
CA PRO A 364 1.35 -0.74 -10.80
C PRO A 364 2.26 -0.22 -9.68
N LEU A 365 1.88 -0.51 -8.45
CA LEU A 365 2.66 -0.38 -7.23
C LEU A 365 2.91 -1.80 -6.71
N LEU A 366 4.17 -2.20 -6.61
CA LEU A 366 4.56 -3.53 -6.14
C LEU A 366 4.93 -3.45 -4.66
N ASP A 367 4.25 -4.21 -3.81
CA ASP A 367 4.70 -4.46 -2.44
C ASP A 367 5.59 -5.71 -2.41
N GLU A 368 6.70 -5.68 -1.68
CA GLU A 368 7.75 -6.73 -1.70
C GLU A 368 8.13 -7.15 -3.13
N ALA A 369 8.65 -6.18 -3.89
CA ALA A 369 9.00 -6.37 -5.30
C ALA A 369 10.03 -7.49 -5.53
N ASP A 370 10.89 -7.77 -4.55
CA ASP A 370 11.84 -8.89 -4.54
C ASP A 370 11.14 -10.25 -4.57
N LEU A 371 10.02 -10.40 -3.83
CA LEU A 371 9.20 -11.61 -3.85
C LEU A 371 8.39 -11.70 -5.15
N LEU A 372 7.77 -10.59 -5.57
CA LEU A 372 6.90 -10.56 -6.75
C LEU A 372 7.66 -10.75 -8.07
N LEU A 373 8.89 -10.23 -8.16
CA LEU A 373 9.74 -10.32 -9.35
C LEU A 373 10.78 -11.45 -9.24
N SER A 374 10.62 -12.35 -8.26
CA SER A 374 11.50 -13.48 -8.07
C SER A 374 11.46 -14.41 -9.28
N VAL A 375 12.60 -14.56 -9.97
CA VAL A 375 12.76 -15.50 -11.09
C VAL A 375 12.59 -16.97 -10.71
N LEU A 376 12.59 -17.27 -9.41
CA LEU A 376 12.42 -18.63 -8.89
C LEU A 376 10.95 -18.98 -8.63
N HIS A 377 10.05 -18.00 -8.67
CA HIS A 377 8.62 -18.21 -8.48
C HIS A 377 7.89 -18.14 -9.82
N GLU A 378 7.33 -19.28 -10.25
CA GLU A 378 6.51 -19.37 -11.45
C GLU A 378 5.18 -20.06 -11.15
N VAL A 379 4.10 -19.56 -11.75
CA VAL A 379 2.82 -20.26 -11.78
C VAL A 379 2.81 -21.15 -13.02
N SER A 380 2.58 -22.45 -12.83
CA SER A 380 2.57 -23.43 -13.94
C SER A 380 1.16 -24.00 -14.17
N PHE A 381 0.68 -23.93 -15.41
CA PHE A 381 -0.55 -24.61 -15.84
C PHE A 381 -0.18 -25.86 -16.64
N SER A 382 -0.33 -27.04 -16.04
CA SER A 382 -0.09 -28.30 -16.74
C SER A 382 -1.12 -28.50 -17.84
N LEU A 383 -0.67 -28.66 -19.08
CA LEU A 383 -1.52 -28.95 -20.25
C LEU A 383 -1.48 -30.44 -20.59
N GLY A 384 -2.58 -30.96 -21.15
CA GLY A 384 -2.66 -32.34 -21.62
C GLY A 384 -3.39 -33.28 -20.66
N LYS A 385 -3.22 -34.59 -20.86
CA LYS A 385 -3.86 -35.62 -20.04
C LYS A 385 -3.06 -35.83 -18.76
N MET A 386 -3.76 -35.94 -17.64
CA MET A 386 -3.15 -36.39 -16.38
C MET A 386 -2.63 -37.80 -16.59
N HIS A 387 -1.31 -37.97 -16.46
CA HIS A 387 -0.69 -39.29 -16.36
C HIS A 387 -0.35 -39.52 -14.91
N GLY A 388 -0.59 -40.75 -14.43
CA GLY A 388 -0.06 -41.14 -13.12
C GLY A 388 1.48 -41.13 -13.15
N PRO A 389 2.13 -41.01 -11.98
CA PRO A 389 3.58 -41.16 -11.91
C PRO A 389 4.00 -42.52 -12.50
N ILE A 390 5.11 -42.53 -13.22
CA ILE A 390 5.61 -43.75 -13.86
C ILE A 390 6.05 -44.69 -12.74
N GLY A 391 5.58 -45.96 -12.74
CA GLY A 391 5.86 -46.89 -11.64
C GLY A 391 7.35 -47.01 -11.30
N GLN A 392 8.21 -47.03 -12.33
CA GLN A 392 9.67 -47.05 -12.16
C GLN A 392 10.23 -45.81 -11.46
N GLU A 393 9.65 -44.62 -11.68
CA GLU A 393 10.05 -43.40 -10.98
C GLU A 393 9.62 -43.43 -9.52
N ILE A 394 8.44 -44.00 -9.22
CA ILE A 394 7.98 -44.20 -7.84
C ILE A 394 8.91 -45.17 -7.12
N ASP A 395 9.26 -46.28 -7.77
CA ASP A 395 10.17 -47.28 -7.20
C ASP A 395 11.55 -46.66 -6.94
N LEU A 396 12.09 -45.90 -7.89
CA LEU A 396 13.37 -45.19 -7.74
C LEU A 396 13.33 -44.13 -6.63
N ILE A 397 12.27 -43.33 -6.56
CA ILE A 397 12.10 -42.35 -5.48
C ILE A 397 12.03 -43.08 -4.14
N THR A 398 11.25 -44.17 -4.05
CA THR A 398 11.11 -44.96 -2.83
C THR A 398 12.47 -45.53 -2.39
N GLU A 399 13.23 -46.09 -3.33
CA GLU A 399 14.57 -46.62 -3.06
C GLU A 399 15.56 -45.52 -2.64
N LEU A 400 15.50 -44.34 -3.28
CA LEU A 400 16.29 -43.17 -2.87
C LEU A 400 15.94 -42.71 -1.46
N TYR A 401 14.66 -42.64 -1.11
CA TYR A 401 14.22 -42.31 0.24
C TYR A 401 14.67 -43.39 1.25
N ASP A 402 14.55 -44.67 0.91
CA ASP A 402 15.02 -45.75 1.77
C ASP A 402 16.53 -45.68 2.00
N ILE A 403 17.32 -45.41 0.97
CA ILE A 403 18.78 -45.24 1.10
C ILE A 403 19.12 -44.02 1.95
N LEU A 404 18.49 -42.86 1.68
CA LEU A 404 18.75 -41.62 2.42
C LEU A 404 18.48 -41.75 3.93
N TYR A 405 17.51 -42.58 4.32
CA TYR A 405 17.12 -42.73 5.72
C TYR A 405 17.68 -43.95 6.44
N ASN A 406 17.95 -45.05 5.72
CA ASN A 406 18.43 -46.31 6.32
C ASN A 406 19.94 -46.50 6.20
N ASP A 407 20.63 -45.83 5.28
CA ASP A 407 22.10 -45.86 5.19
C ASP A 407 22.72 -44.81 6.13
N GLU A 408 23.36 -45.27 7.20
CA GLU A 408 23.96 -44.40 8.22
C GLU A 408 25.05 -43.47 7.66
N GLN A 409 25.80 -43.89 6.63
CA GLN A 409 26.87 -43.07 6.06
C GLN A 409 26.28 -41.93 5.23
N ILE A 410 25.24 -42.21 4.44
CA ILE A 410 24.57 -41.21 3.62
C ILE A 410 23.75 -40.25 4.49
N LYS A 411 23.08 -40.74 5.54
CA LYS A 411 22.33 -39.90 6.50
C LYS A 411 23.26 -38.91 7.22
N GLN A 412 24.46 -39.33 7.61
CA GLN A 412 25.48 -38.44 8.20
C GLN A 412 26.00 -37.38 7.21
N LEU A 413 26.19 -37.76 5.94
CA LEU A 413 26.64 -36.85 4.89
C LEU A 413 25.58 -35.81 4.51
N THR A 414 24.31 -36.20 4.48
CA THR A 414 23.18 -35.35 4.05
C THR A 414 22.59 -34.50 5.17
N ARG A 415 22.98 -34.73 6.43
CA ARG A 415 22.50 -34.00 7.63
C ARG A 415 20.97 -33.96 7.72
N ILE A 416 20.31 -35.05 7.34
CA ILE A 416 18.85 -35.15 7.43
C ILE A 416 18.47 -35.34 8.91
N GLU A 417 17.84 -34.31 9.50
CA GLU A 417 17.43 -34.27 10.92
C GLU A 417 16.08 -34.96 11.21
N SER A 418 15.32 -35.32 10.17
CA SER A 418 14.05 -36.03 10.31
C SER A 418 14.26 -37.52 10.61
N ASP A 419 13.52 -38.05 11.59
CA ASP A 419 13.48 -39.49 11.89
C ASP A 419 12.12 -40.04 11.43
N LEU A 420 12.12 -41.03 10.54
CA LEU A 420 10.90 -41.65 9.99
C LEU A 420 10.17 -42.56 11.00
N LYS A 421 10.76 -42.78 12.18
CA LYS A 421 10.13 -43.55 13.25
C LYS A 421 8.97 -42.73 13.80
N SER A 422 7.77 -43.31 13.80
CA SER A 422 6.62 -42.65 14.45
C SER A 422 7.01 -42.34 15.89
N ASN A 423 6.88 -41.09 16.30
CA ASN A 423 7.06 -40.72 17.69
C ASN A 423 5.76 -41.09 18.42
N PRO A 424 5.73 -42.16 19.24
CA PRO A 424 4.51 -42.57 19.94
C PRO A 424 4.05 -41.54 20.99
N ALA A 425 4.90 -40.56 21.31
CA ALA A 425 4.58 -39.43 22.20
C ALA A 425 4.16 -38.16 21.44
N ALA A 426 4.11 -38.17 20.11
CA ALA A 426 3.62 -37.02 19.35
C ALA A 426 2.10 -36.86 19.56
N PRO A 427 1.60 -35.64 19.82
CA PRO A 427 0.16 -35.40 19.92
C PRO A 427 -0.52 -35.72 18.59
N VAL A 428 -1.71 -36.33 18.66
CA VAL A 428 -2.49 -36.83 17.50
C VAL A 428 -2.84 -35.70 16.51
N LEU A 429 -2.86 -34.45 16.98
CA LEU A 429 -3.01 -33.25 16.17
C LEU A 429 -2.02 -32.21 16.69
N THR A 430 -1.30 -31.57 15.79
CA THR A 430 -0.55 -30.33 16.04
C THR A 430 -1.38 -29.17 15.48
N GLU A 431 -1.61 -28.13 16.29
CA GLU A 431 -2.20 -26.88 15.81
C GLU A 431 -1.25 -26.21 14.80
N GLN A 432 -1.82 -25.65 13.74
CA GLN A 432 -1.08 -24.89 12.71
C GLN A 432 -0.63 -23.53 13.22
#